data_AF-A0A960X975-F1
#
_entry.id   AF-A0A960X975-F1
#
_cell.length_a   1.000
_cell.length_b   1.000
_cell.length_c   1.000
_cell.angle_alpha   90.00
_cell.angle_beta   90.00
_cell.angle_gamma   90.00
#
_symmetry.space_group_name_H-M   'P 1'
#
loop_
_entity.id
_entity.type
_entity.pdbx_description
1 polymer ?
#
loop_
_entity_poly.entity_id
_entity_poly.type
_entity_poly.pdbx_seq_one_letter_code
_entity_poly.pdbx_strand_id
1 'polypeptide(L)'
;MYEQNQYQWLRSIGKPLQDFYIFDWALNKDQALSLLSVFSYFNIPVYGGSVYKFENGKPKRTGDNWSVPDEFDFSNEEGIKNTLANARAYIESYEKNNPSSFYTLTTPTNSNTLTIDEMENLTKKESSLSDRVEYLVALFEQFLRKEDIEAIRELNLSDTPLALEVLTMILIDSKMGIPQRIYDELKLMISQTNLDNKIIEGIPITTPCP
;
A
#
# COMPACT_ATOMS: atom_id res chain seq x y z
N MET A 1 -18.39 -5.18 -19.01
CA MET A 1 -16.94 -4.92 -18.93
C MET A 1 -16.74 -4.26 -17.57
N TYR A 2 -16.15 -4.96 -16.60
CA TYR A 2 -15.91 -4.38 -15.28
C TYR A 2 -14.73 -3.41 -15.42
N GLU A 3 -14.96 -2.11 -15.23
CA GLU A 3 -13.87 -1.15 -15.07
C GLU A 3 -13.01 -1.62 -13.89
N GLN A 4 -11.73 -1.89 -14.17
CA GLN A 4 -10.80 -2.29 -13.12
C GLN A 4 -10.66 -1.10 -12.18
N ASN A 5 -11.05 -1.29 -10.92
CA ASN A 5 -10.84 -0.26 -9.91
C ASN A 5 -9.32 -0.09 -9.74
N GLN A 6 -8.82 1.08 -10.15
CA GLN A 6 -7.43 1.52 -10.18
C GLN A 6 -6.66 1.38 -8.85
N TYR A 7 -7.35 1.15 -7.73
CA TYR A 7 -6.76 0.89 -6.42
C TYR A 7 -6.87 -0.57 -5.96
N GLN A 8 -7.24 -1.51 -6.84
CA GLN A 8 -7.30 -2.92 -6.47
C GLN A 8 -5.97 -3.47 -5.97
N TRP A 9 -4.84 -2.97 -6.50
CA TRP A 9 -3.51 -3.40 -6.07
C TRP A 9 -3.18 -2.98 -4.62
N LEU A 10 -3.67 -1.82 -4.15
CA LEU A 10 -3.50 -1.37 -2.77
C LEU A 10 -4.23 -2.28 -1.77
N ARG A 11 -5.39 -2.80 -2.18
CA ARG A 11 -6.19 -3.74 -1.37
C ARG A 11 -5.64 -5.16 -1.36
N SER A 12 -4.69 -5.49 -2.24
CA SER A 12 -4.13 -6.84 -2.39
C SER A 12 -3.28 -7.33 -1.21
N ILE A 13 -3.15 -6.53 -0.16
CA ILE A 13 -2.52 -6.93 1.11
C ILE A 13 -3.43 -7.86 1.95
N GLY A 14 -4.74 -7.86 1.67
CA GLY A 14 -5.72 -8.67 2.37
C GLY A 14 -5.82 -10.12 1.87
N LYS A 15 -6.88 -10.80 2.29
CA LYS A 15 -7.28 -12.10 1.72
C LYS A 15 -8.19 -11.90 0.51
N PRO A 16 -7.92 -12.55 -0.64
CA PRO A 16 -8.80 -12.46 -1.79
C PRO A 16 -10.18 -13.06 -1.47
N LEU A 17 -11.25 -12.40 -1.93
CA LEU A 17 -12.63 -12.92 -1.81
C LEU A 17 -13.18 -13.48 -3.14
N GLN A 18 -12.35 -13.51 -4.19
CA GLN A 18 -12.73 -13.91 -5.54
C GLN A 18 -13.23 -15.35 -5.61
N ASP A 19 -12.68 -16.26 -4.80
CA ASP A 19 -13.14 -17.65 -4.67
C ASP A 19 -14.59 -17.77 -4.18
N PHE A 20 -15.16 -16.65 -3.70
CA PHE A 20 -16.52 -16.52 -3.20
C PHE A 20 -17.35 -15.54 -4.06
N TYR A 21 -16.94 -15.29 -5.31
CA TYR A 21 -17.59 -14.41 -6.28
C TYR A 21 -17.71 -12.94 -5.83
N ILE A 22 -16.81 -12.51 -4.94
CA ILE A 22 -16.70 -11.13 -4.47
C ILE A 22 -15.38 -10.58 -4.99
N PHE A 23 -15.44 -9.57 -5.87
CA PHE A 23 -14.26 -8.94 -6.46
C PHE A 23 -13.64 -7.89 -5.53
N ASP A 24 -13.25 -8.30 -4.32
CA ASP A 24 -12.65 -7.43 -3.31
C ASP A 24 -11.67 -8.22 -2.42
N TRP A 25 -11.04 -7.53 -1.47
CA TRP A 25 -10.10 -8.10 -0.51
C TRP A 25 -10.59 -7.90 0.92
N ALA A 26 -10.54 -8.97 1.71
CA ALA A 26 -10.81 -8.96 3.13
C ALA A 26 -9.53 -8.58 3.91
N LEU A 27 -9.54 -7.39 4.49
CA LEU A 27 -8.45 -6.82 5.27
C LEU A 27 -8.71 -7.08 6.76
N ASN A 28 -7.72 -7.56 7.51
CA ASN A 28 -7.84 -7.50 8.97
C ASN A 28 -7.77 -6.04 9.45
N LYS A 29 -8.02 -5.79 10.75
CA LYS A 29 -7.98 -4.44 11.32
C LYS A 29 -6.69 -3.68 10.96
N ASP A 30 -5.53 -4.27 11.23
CA ASP A 30 -4.25 -3.56 11.06
C ASP A 30 -4.01 -3.22 9.58
N GLN A 31 -4.29 -4.17 8.69
CA GLN A 31 -4.23 -3.97 7.23
C GLN A 31 -5.17 -2.86 6.77
N ALA A 32 -6.42 -2.84 7.27
CA ALA A 32 -7.39 -1.83 6.91
C ALA A 32 -6.96 -0.45 7.40
N LEU A 33 -6.47 -0.33 8.64
CA LEU A 33 -6.00 0.93 9.21
C LEU A 33 -4.74 1.46 8.51
N SER A 34 -3.78 0.59 8.18
CA SER A 34 -2.62 0.94 7.37
C SER A 34 -3.04 1.42 5.99
N LEU A 35 -3.99 0.73 5.34
CA LEU A 35 -4.48 1.13 4.04
C LEU A 35 -5.23 2.47 4.07
N LEU A 36 -5.96 2.78 5.14
CA LEU A 36 -6.56 4.11 5.32
C LEU A 36 -5.51 5.23 5.44
N SER A 37 -4.37 4.97 6.08
CA SER A 37 -3.26 5.93 6.11
C SER A 37 -2.72 6.18 4.69
N VAL A 38 -2.59 5.12 3.88
CA VAL A 38 -2.18 5.25 2.47
C VAL A 38 -3.23 6.01 1.65
N PHE A 39 -4.52 5.71 1.82
CA PHE A 39 -5.59 6.47 1.17
C PHE A 39 -5.61 7.94 1.57
N SER A 40 -5.32 8.25 2.84
CA SER A 40 -5.16 9.65 3.29
C SER A 40 -4.04 10.36 2.58
N TYR A 41 -2.92 9.68 2.34
CA TYR A 41 -1.76 10.26 1.65
C TYR A 41 -2.10 10.60 0.19
N PHE A 42 -2.84 9.73 -0.49
CA PHE A 42 -3.23 9.91 -1.89
C PHE A 42 -4.55 10.67 -2.08
N ASN A 43 -5.13 11.19 -1.01
CA ASN A 43 -6.44 11.84 -1.06
C ASN A 43 -7.51 10.96 -1.73
N ILE A 44 -7.50 9.65 -1.41
CA ILE A 44 -8.46 8.67 -1.92
C ILE A 44 -9.60 8.57 -0.91
N PRO A 45 -10.84 8.97 -1.26
CA PRO A 45 -11.97 8.78 -0.36
C PRO A 45 -12.37 7.31 -0.25
N VAL A 46 -12.97 6.96 0.89
CA VAL A 46 -13.62 5.67 1.10
C VAL A 46 -15.11 5.92 1.31
N TYR A 47 -15.96 5.20 0.58
CA TYR A 47 -17.41 5.38 0.60
C TYR A 47 -18.11 4.45 1.57
N GLY A 48 -17.44 3.38 1.98
CA GLY A 48 -18.02 2.39 2.86
C GLY A 48 -17.27 1.07 2.81
N GLY A 49 -17.93 0.04 3.32
CA GLY A 49 -17.38 -1.30 3.38
C GLY A 49 -18.36 -2.32 3.93
N SER A 50 -18.02 -3.59 3.74
CA SER A 50 -18.71 -4.74 4.33
C SER A 50 -17.81 -5.45 5.33
N VAL A 51 -18.42 -6.09 6.32
CA VAL A 51 -17.73 -6.87 7.35
C VAL A 51 -17.91 -8.37 7.13
N TYR A 52 -16.83 -9.11 7.35
CA TYR A 52 -16.73 -10.55 7.19
C TYR A 52 -16.12 -11.20 8.43
N LYS A 53 -16.50 -12.45 8.68
CA LYS A 53 -15.78 -13.36 9.59
C LYS A 53 -15.27 -14.56 8.80
N PHE A 54 -14.11 -15.07 9.17
CA PHE A 54 -13.59 -16.30 8.56
C PHE A 54 -13.92 -17.49 9.46
N GLU A 55 -14.75 -18.40 8.95
CA GLU A 55 -15.10 -19.65 9.62
C GLU A 55 -14.66 -20.82 8.75
N ASN A 56 -13.83 -21.71 9.31
CA ASN A 56 -13.25 -22.84 8.58
C ASN A 56 -12.56 -22.43 7.27
N GLY A 57 -11.82 -21.30 7.32
CA GLY A 57 -11.10 -20.75 6.18
C GLY A 57 -11.98 -20.06 5.13
N LYS A 58 -13.30 -20.02 5.31
CA LYS A 58 -14.24 -19.38 4.37
C LYS A 58 -14.74 -18.05 4.93
N PRO A 59 -14.77 -16.98 4.12
CA PRO A 59 -15.41 -15.73 4.50
C PRO A 59 -16.93 -15.95 4.58
N LYS A 60 -17.51 -15.53 5.69
CA LYS A 60 -18.96 -15.38 5.90
C LYS A 60 -19.25 -13.91 6.11
N ARG A 61 -20.21 -13.37 5.35
CA ARG A 61 -20.74 -12.03 5.61
C ARG A 61 -21.40 -12.01 6.98
N THR A 62 -21.12 -11.00 7.78
CA THR A 62 -21.84 -10.80 9.05
C THR A 62 -23.23 -10.21 8.81
N GLY A 63 -23.44 -9.59 7.64
CA GLY A 63 -24.61 -8.76 7.34
C GLY A 63 -24.40 -7.30 7.71
N ASP A 64 -23.34 -6.99 8.45
CA ASP A 64 -22.97 -5.62 8.80
C ASP A 64 -22.21 -4.96 7.65
N ASN A 65 -22.55 -3.70 7.43
CA ASN A 65 -21.86 -2.81 6.52
C ASN A 65 -21.77 -1.42 7.15
N TRP A 66 -21.02 -0.56 6.48
CA TRP A 66 -20.97 0.85 6.80
C TRP A 66 -20.87 1.64 5.52
N SER A 67 -21.41 2.84 5.56
CA SER A 67 -21.31 3.82 4.50
C SER A 67 -20.94 5.16 5.11
N VAL A 68 -20.27 5.99 4.32
CA VAL A 68 -20.07 7.38 4.67
C VAL A 68 -21.39 8.15 4.44
N PRO A 69 -21.74 9.12 5.31
CA PRO A 69 -22.89 9.99 5.08
C PRO A 69 -22.83 10.72 3.73
N ASP A 70 -23.98 10.85 3.05
CA ASP A 70 -24.09 11.51 1.74
C ASP A 70 -23.69 12.99 1.76
N GLU A 71 -23.66 13.60 2.94
CA GLU A 71 -23.26 14.99 3.18
C GLU A 71 -21.74 15.23 3.12
N PHE A 72 -20.93 14.17 3.00
CA PHE A 72 -19.48 14.32 2.91
C PHE A 72 -19.08 14.70 1.48
N ASP A 73 -18.35 15.81 1.36
CA ASP A 73 -17.86 16.27 0.07
C ASP A 73 -16.60 15.51 -0.36
N PHE A 74 -16.76 14.52 -1.23
CA PHE A 74 -15.65 13.73 -1.76
C PHE A 74 -14.75 14.47 -2.75
N SER A 75 -15.09 15.71 -3.13
CA SER A 75 -14.35 16.50 -4.12
C SER A 75 -13.23 17.36 -3.52
N ASN A 76 -13.21 17.51 -2.19
CA ASN A 76 -12.22 18.33 -1.51
C ASN A 76 -11.47 17.54 -0.43
N GLU A 77 -10.27 18.02 -0.06
CA GLU A 77 -9.38 17.35 0.88
C GLU A 77 -10.00 17.18 2.27
N GLU A 78 -10.78 18.15 2.75
CA GLU A 78 -11.42 18.09 4.07
C GLU A 78 -12.50 17.01 4.12
N GLY A 79 -13.35 16.93 3.11
CA GLY A 79 -14.34 15.88 3.02
C GLY A 79 -13.71 14.50 2.85
N ILE A 80 -12.63 14.37 2.06
CA ILE A 80 -11.87 13.11 1.98
C ILE A 80 -11.31 12.71 3.35
N LYS A 81 -10.70 13.64 4.10
CA LYS A 81 -10.26 13.39 5.49
C LYS A 81 -11.40 12.91 6.39
N ASN A 82 -12.58 13.51 6.27
CA ASN A 82 -13.76 13.10 7.03
C ASN A 82 -14.18 11.66 6.68
N THR A 83 -14.14 11.28 5.41
CA THR A 83 -14.48 9.91 4.96
C THR A 83 -13.55 8.87 5.58
N LEU A 84 -12.25 9.17 5.64
CA LEU A 84 -11.22 8.29 6.19
C LEU A 84 -11.28 8.23 7.71
N ALA A 85 -11.58 9.35 8.37
CA ALA A 85 -11.82 9.39 9.81
C ALA A 85 -13.04 8.54 10.18
N ASN A 86 -14.13 8.64 9.41
CA ASN A 86 -15.32 7.81 9.61
C ASN A 86 -15.03 6.32 9.43
N ALA A 87 -14.28 5.95 8.38
CA ALA A 87 -13.84 4.58 8.13
C ALA A 87 -13.03 4.01 9.30
N ARG A 88 -12.04 4.78 9.78
CA ARG A 88 -11.19 4.42 10.91
C ARG A 88 -12.01 4.21 12.19
N ALA A 89 -12.88 5.16 12.51
CA ALA A 89 -13.73 5.10 13.69
C ALA A 89 -14.66 3.87 13.66
N TYR A 90 -15.21 3.53 12.49
CA TYR A 90 -16.02 2.33 12.33
C TYR A 90 -15.19 1.06 12.59
N ILE A 91 -14.03 0.90 11.94
CA ILE A 91 -13.19 -0.29 12.09
C ILE A 91 -12.76 -0.47 13.55
N GLU A 92 -12.29 0.59 14.20
CA GLU A 92 -11.82 0.56 15.58
C GLU A 92 -12.95 0.22 16.56
N SER A 93 -14.13 0.82 16.38
CA SER A 93 -15.29 0.57 17.24
C SER A 93 -15.89 -0.82 17.04
N TYR A 94 -15.98 -1.30 15.78
CA TYR A 94 -16.51 -2.61 15.46
C TYR A 94 -15.59 -3.72 15.99
N GLU A 95 -14.28 -3.63 15.75
CA GLU A 95 -13.31 -4.65 16.20
C GLU A 95 -13.32 -4.81 17.73
N LYS A 96 -13.53 -3.71 18.47
CA LYS A 96 -13.61 -3.75 19.94
C LYS A 96 -14.70 -4.71 20.45
N ASN A 97 -15.82 -4.81 19.73
CA ASN A 97 -16.94 -5.67 20.09
C ASN A 97 -16.94 -7.01 19.32
N ASN A 98 -16.24 -7.07 18.19
CA ASN A 98 -16.23 -8.20 17.27
C ASN A 98 -14.79 -8.49 16.82
N PRO A 99 -13.93 -9.03 17.70
CA PRO A 99 -12.54 -9.29 17.35
C PRO A 99 -12.43 -10.30 16.20
N SER A 100 -11.32 -10.21 15.46
CA SER A 100 -11.02 -11.05 14.29
C SER A 100 -11.99 -10.85 13.12
N SER A 101 -12.53 -9.64 12.98
CA SER A 101 -13.33 -9.26 11.83
C SER A 101 -12.43 -8.85 10.66
N PHE A 102 -12.97 -9.00 9.46
CA PHE A 102 -12.34 -8.59 8.23
C PHE A 102 -13.20 -7.56 7.51
N TYR A 103 -12.55 -6.59 6.89
CA TYR A 103 -13.16 -5.41 6.33
C TYR A 103 -12.86 -5.33 4.83
N THR A 104 -13.85 -4.88 4.08
CA THR A 104 -13.65 -4.40 2.71
C THR A 104 -13.71 -2.88 2.72
N LEU A 105 -12.94 -2.23 1.84
CA LEU A 105 -12.96 -0.78 1.68
C LEU A 105 -13.43 -0.46 0.26
N THR A 106 -14.55 0.24 0.16
CA THR A 106 -15.14 0.68 -1.10
C THR A 106 -14.63 2.06 -1.43
N THR A 107 -13.94 2.20 -2.55
CA THR A 107 -13.49 3.47 -3.10
C THR A 107 -14.25 3.79 -4.40
N PRO A 108 -14.42 5.06 -4.77
CA PRO A 108 -14.95 5.42 -6.08
C PRO A 108 -14.18 4.74 -7.20
N THR A 109 -14.90 4.17 -8.15
CA THR A 109 -14.32 3.59 -9.36
C THR A 109 -13.70 4.66 -10.28
N ASN A 110 -14.12 5.93 -10.12
CA ASN A 110 -13.86 7.02 -11.06
C ASN A 110 -13.17 8.23 -10.40
N SER A 111 -12.57 8.07 -9.22
CA SER A 111 -11.81 9.16 -8.60
C SER A 111 -10.70 9.57 -9.55
N ASN A 112 -10.63 10.86 -9.88
CA ASN A 112 -9.61 11.44 -10.75
C ASN A 112 -8.24 10.87 -10.38
N THR A 113 -7.62 10.25 -11.37
CA THR A 113 -6.25 9.73 -11.37
C THR A 113 -5.30 10.74 -10.73
N LEU A 114 -4.51 10.29 -9.74
CA LEU A 114 -3.18 10.86 -9.58
C LEU A 114 -2.33 10.22 -10.69
N THR A 115 -2.02 11.01 -11.70
CA THR A 115 -0.99 10.67 -12.69
C THR A 115 0.36 10.46 -11.99
N ILE A 116 1.29 9.75 -12.65
CA ILE A 116 2.67 9.59 -12.16
C ILE A 116 3.27 10.98 -11.83
N ASP A 117 2.98 11.99 -12.64
CA ASP A 117 3.39 13.38 -12.42
C ASP A 117 2.80 13.99 -11.13
N GLU A 118 1.56 13.65 -10.77
CA GLU A 118 0.94 14.08 -9.51
C GLU A 118 1.47 13.30 -8.30
N MET A 119 1.82 12.01 -8.48
CA MET A 119 2.52 11.22 -7.46
C MET A 119 3.93 11.78 -7.19
N GLU A 120 4.66 12.15 -8.24
CA GLU A 120 5.95 12.83 -8.12
C GLU A 120 5.81 14.20 -7.44
N ASN A 121 4.77 14.97 -7.76
CA ASN A 121 4.52 16.26 -7.11
C ASN A 121 4.12 16.12 -5.63
N LEU A 122 3.46 15.03 -5.23
CA LEU A 122 3.15 14.74 -3.83
C LEU A 122 4.40 14.38 -3.03
N THR A 123 5.36 13.67 -3.62
CA THR A 123 6.67 13.45 -2.98
C THR A 123 7.51 14.74 -2.87
N LYS A 124 7.17 15.79 -3.65
CA LYS A 124 7.82 17.11 -3.60
C LYS A 124 7.15 18.09 -2.63
N LYS A 125 5.90 17.85 -2.21
CA LYS A 125 5.14 18.72 -1.28
C LYS A 125 5.51 18.39 0.17
N GLU A 126 5.48 19.40 1.06
CA GLU A 126 6.00 19.42 2.44
C GLU A 126 5.44 18.34 3.41
N SER A 127 5.64 17.06 3.13
CA SER A 127 5.52 15.97 4.11
C SER A 127 6.87 15.79 4.82
N SER A 128 6.86 15.37 6.08
CA SER A 128 8.10 15.11 6.79
C SER A 128 8.93 14.04 6.05
N LEU A 129 10.25 14.12 6.14
CA LEU A 129 11.15 13.11 5.56
C LEU A 129 10.78 11.70 6.03
N SER A 130 10.34 11.57 7.28
CA SER A 130 9.90 10.30 7.88
C SER A 130 8.72 9.68 7.13
N ASP A 131 7.69 10.49 6.81
CA ASP A 131 6.48 9.99 6.14
C ASP A 131 6.78 9.51 4.71
N ARG A 132 7.70 10.21 4.03
CA ARG A 132 8.14 9.85 2.67
C ARG A 132 8.95 8.56 2.67
N VAL A 133 9.78 8.35 3.69
CA VAL A 133 10.56 7.12 3.87
C VAL A 133 9.63 5.95 4.16
N GLU A 134 8.70 6.07 5.10
CA GLU A 134 7.74 5.01 5.41
C GLU A 134 6.89 4.62 4.18
N TYR A 135 6.46 5.61 3.41
CA TYR A 135 5.72 5.40 2.16
C TYR A 135 6.54 4.61 1.12
N LEU A 136 7.77 5.03 0.85
CA LEU A 136 8.65 4.36 -0.09
C LEU A 136 9.01 2.94 0.38
N VAL A 137 9.21 2.74 1.68
CA VAL A 137 9.48 1.40 2.25
C VAL A 137 8.30 0.48 1.97
N ALA A 138 7.09 0.91 2.28
CA ALA A 138 5.88 0.12 2.05
C ALA A 138 5.67 -0.23 0.57
N LEU A 139 5.95 0.72 -0.32
CA LEU A 139 5.85 0.54 -1.77
C LEU A 139 6.87 -0.49 -2.28
N PHE A 140 8.13 -0.34 -1.89
CA PHE A 140 9.19 -1.28 -2.31
C PHE A 140 8.99 -2.67 -1.72
N GLU A 141 8.66 -2.79 -0.44
CA GLU A 141 8.33 -4.09 0.16
C GLU A 141 7.25 -4.83 -0.63
N GLN A 142 6.26 -4.10 -1.16
CA GLN A 142 5.20 -4.69 -1.94
C GLN A 142 5.69 -5.19 -3.31
N PHE A 143 6.48 -4.40 -4.03
CA PHE A 143 7.04 -4.82 -5.32
C PHE A 143 7.96 -6.03 -5.17
N LEU A 144 8.77 -6.05 -4.10
CA LEU A 144 9.67 -7.16 -3.81
C LEU A 144 8.92 -8.46 -3.50
N ARG A 145 7.80 -8.39 -2.76
CA ARG A 145 6.94 -9.56 -2.50
C ARG A 145 6.27 -10.11 -3.76
N LYS A 146 5.98 -9.25 -4.74
CA LYS A 146 5.33 -9.62 -6.01
C LYS A 146 6.33 -10.01 -7.12
N GLU A 147 7.62 -9.88 -6.85
CA GLU A 147 8.68 -10.00 -7.84
C GLU A 147 8.54 -9.02 -9.03
N ASP A 148 7.90 -7.87 -8.79
CA ASP A 148 7.56 -6.89 -9.83
C ASP A 148 8.70 -5.87 -10.03
N ILE A 149 9.75 -6.33 -10.70
CA ILE A 149 10.96 -5.56 -10.97
C ILE A 149 10.69 -4.37 -11.90
N GLU A 150 9.78 -4.49 -12.86
CA GLU A 150 9.53 -3.41 -13.83
C GLU A 150 8.88 -2.21 -13.14
N ALA A 151 7.96 -2.43 -12.20
CA ALA A 151 7.40 -1.36 -11.39
C ALA A 151 8.47 -0.60 -10.58
N ILE A 152 9.52 -1.29 -10.13
CA ILE A 152 10.66 -0.66 -9.45
C ILE A 152 11.51 0.17 -10.43
N ARG A 153 11.66 -0.27 -11.68
CA ARG A 153 12.37 0.47 -12.74
C ARG A 153 11.63 1.72 -13.18
N GLU A 154 10.31 1.67 -13.20
CA GLU A 154 9.47 2.81 -13.58
C GLU A 154 9.51 3.96 -12.55
N LEU A 155 9.95 3.70 -11.30
CA LEU A 155 10.11 4.74 -10.27
C LEU A 155 11.25 5.75 -10.54
N ASN A 156 11.94 5.66 -11.69
CA ASN A 156 13.00 6.56 -12.13
C ASN A 156 13.93 7.00 -10.98
N LEU A 157 14.66 6.02 -10.42
CA LEU A 157 15.49 6.20 -9.23
C LEU A 157 16.56 7.29 -9.39
N SER A 158 16.96 7.63 -10.62
CA SER A 158 17.87 8.73 -10.92
C SER A 158 17.33 10.10 -10.51
N ASP A 159 16.01 10.29 -10.57
CA ASP A 159 15.37 11.58 -10.28
C ASP A 159 14.81 11.66 -8.85
N THR A 160 14.88 10.55 -8.10
CA THR A 160 14.35 10.45 -6.74
C THR A 160 15.41 9.91 -5.74
N PRO A 161 16.35 10.75 -5.26
CA PRO A 161 17.40 10.33 -4.33
C PRO A 161 16.88 9.60 -3.08
N LEU A 162 15.70 10.00 -2.59
CA LEU A 162 15.05 9.37 -1.44
C LEU A 162 14.58 7.94 -1.73
N ALA A 163 14.07 7.68 -2.94
CA ALA A 163 13.68 6.33 -3.35
C ALA A 163 14.91 5.40 -3.39
N LEU A 164 16.05 5.91 -3.84
CA LEU A 164 17.30 5.18 -3.82
C LEU A 164 17.83 4.90 -2.41
N GLU A 165 17.78 5.90 -1.52
CA GLU A 165 18.15 5.73 -0.11
C GLU A 165 17.30 4.64 0.55
N VAL A 166 15.98 4.66 0.32
CA VAL A 166 15.06 3.65 0.84
C VAL A 166 15.32 2.27 0.23
N LEU A 167 15.55 2.17 -1.08
CA LEU A 167 15.93 0.91 -1.74
C LEU A 167 17.21 0.32 -1.12
N THR A 168 18.18 1.20 -0.85
CA THR A 168 19.47 0.83 -0.24
C THR A 168 19.27 0.37 1.20
N MET A 169 18.42 1.04 1.98
CA MET A 169 18.06 0.61 3.33
C MET A 169 17.41 -0.78 3.33
N ILE A 170 16.49 -1.04 2.41
CA ILE A 170 15.82 -2.35 2.26
C ILE A 170 16.83 -3.45 1.89
N LEU A 171 17.80 -3.16 1.02
CA LEU A 171 18.85 -4.10 0.66
C LEU A 171 19.86 -4.37 1.78
N ILE A 172 20.19 -3.37 2.59
CA ILE A 172 21.10 -3.50 3.74
C ILE A 172 20.43 -4.32 4.86
N ASP A 173 19.13 -4.11 5.11
CA ASP A 173 18.38 -4.84 6.13
C ASP A 173 17.88 -6.20 5.62
N SER A 174 18.75 -6.96 4.93
CA SER A 174 18.47 -8.19 4.15
C SER A 174 17.89 -9.39 4.93
N LYS A 175 17.26 -9.16 6.09
CA LYS A 175 16.33 -10.09 6.77
C LYS A 175 15.04 -10.37 5.98
N MET A 176 14.80 -9.67 4.87
CA MET A 176 13.51 -9.75 4.15
C MET A 176 13.29 -10.99 3.26
N GLY A 177 14.23 -11.94 3.17
CA GLY A 177 14.02 -13.15 2.35
C GLY A 177 13.73 -12.85 0.88
N ILE A 178 14.28 -11.74 0.37
CA ILE A 178 14.12 -11.31 -1.02
C ILE A 178 14.78 -12.36 -1.92
N PRO A 179 14.10 -12.86 -2.97
CA PRO A 179 14.70 -13.75 -3.95
C PRO A 179 16.01 -13.19 -4.52
N GLN A 180 17.05 -14.02 -4.62
CA GLN A 180 18.40 -13.61 -5.05
C GLN A 180 18.38 -12.85 -6.39
N ARG A 181 17.53 -13.27 -7.33
CA ARG A 181 17.35 -12.59 -8.62
C ARG A 181 16.93 -11.13 -8.47
N ILE A 182 16.00 -10.84 -7.57
CA ILE A 182 15.53 -9.47 -7.32
C ILE A 182 16.62 -8.67 -6.63
N TYR A 183 17.32 -9.28 -5.67
CA TYR A 183 18.45 -8.65 -4.99
C TYR A 183 19.53 -8.20 -6.00
N ASP A 184 19.91 -9.08 -6.93
CA ASP A 184 20.90 -8.79 -7.97
C ASP A 184 20.44 -7.66 -8.89
N GLU A 185 19.15 -7.63 -9.22
CA GLU A 185 18.56 -6.60 -10.06
C GLU A 185 18.53 -5.23 -9.36
N LEU A 186 18.09 -5.17 -8.11
CA LEU A 186 18.12 -3.92 -7.34
C LEU A 186 19.55 -3.40 -7.18
N LYS A 187 20.50 -4.29 -6.96
CA LYS A 187 21.93 -3.95 -6.86
C LYS A 187 22.44 -3.35 -8.18
N LEU A 188 22.06 -3.95 -9.31
CA LEU A 188 22.35 -3.43 -10.65
C LEU A 188 21.76 -2.02 -10.82
N MET A 189 20.48 -1.84 -10.50
CA MET A 189 19.79 -0.54 -10.62
C MET A 189 20.46 0.55 -9.77
N ILE A 190 20.83 0.24 -8.52
CA ILE A 190 21.56 1.19 -7.67
C ILE A 190 22.92 1.53 -8.27
N SER A 191 23.69 0.54 -8.74
CA SER A 191 25.00 0.79 -9.37
C SER A 191 24.93 1.60 -10.67
N GLN A 192 23.77 1.65 -11.33
CA GLN A 192 23.55 2.44 -12.54
C GLN A 192 23.15 3.88 -12.24
N THR A 193 22.67 4.17 -11.04
CA THR A 193 22.53 5.56 -10.57
C THR A 193 23.91 6.11 -10.25
N ASN A 194 24.28 7.27 -10.81
CA ASN A 194 25.61 7.93 -10.68
C ASN A 194 25.95 8.40 -9.24
N LEU A 195 25.43 7.76 -8.20
CA LEU A 195 25.72 8.05 -6.81
C LEU A 195 26.95 7.26 -6.36
N ASP A 196 27.89 7.97 -5.74
CA ASP A 196 29.22 7.49 -5.35
C ASP A 196 29.20 6.04 -4.84
N ASN A 197 29.93 5.15 -5.54
CA ASN A 197 30.12 3.71 -5.26
C ASN A 197 30.55 3.36 -3.82
N LYS A 198 30.81 4.34 -2.95
CA LYS A 198 31.24 4.15 -1.56
C LYS A 198 30.18 3.52 -0.65
N ILE A 199 28.89 3.60 -0.97
CA ILE A 199 27.82 3.03 -0.13
C ILE A 199 27.65 1.52 -0.40
N ILE A 200 27.87 1.06 -1.64
CA ILE A 200 27.62 -0.34 -2.05
C ILE A 200 28.75 -1.28 -1.62
N GLU A 201 30.00 -0.80 -1.60
CA GLU A 201 31.18 -1.62 -1.25
C GLU A 201 31.22 -2.05 0.24
N GLY A 202 30.38 -1.47 1.10
CA GLY A 202 30.31 -1.79 2.53
C GLY A 202 29.27 -2.84 2.93
N ILE A 203 28.47 -3.37 2.00
CA ILE A 203 27.36 -4.28 2.31
C ILE A 203 27.88 -5.73 2.34
N PRO A 204 27.92 -6.40 3.52
CA PRO A 204 28.38 -7.78 3.62
C PRO A 204 27.41 -8.72 2.90
N ILE A 205 27.93 -9.51 1.96
CA ILE A 205 27.19 -10.59 1.31
C ILE A 205 27.01 -11.70 2.35
N THR A 206 25.81 -11.83 2.91
CA THR A 206 25.44 -13.02 3.68
C THR A 206 24.99 -14.09 2.70
N THR A 207 25.82 -15.11 2.50
CA THR A 207 25.41 -16.31 1.77
C THR A 207 24.26 -16.98 2.54
N PRO A 208 23.17 -17.41 1.87
CA PRO A 208 22.14 -18.17 2.54
C PRO A 208 22.76 -19.45 3.13
N CYS A 209 22.52 -19.70 4.42
CA CYS A 209 22.89 -20.96 5.06
C CYS A 209 22.20 -22.11 4.30
N PRO A 210 22.91 -23.22 4.02
CA PRO A 210 22.36 -24.37 3.32
C PRO A 210 21.23 -25.06 4.09
#